data_AF-A0A6J4NM89-F1
#
_entry.id   AF-A0A6J4NM89-F1
#
_cell.length_a   1.000
_cell.length_b   1.000
_cell.length_c   1.000
_cell.angle_alpha   90.00
_cell.angle_beta   90.00
_cell.angle_gamma   90.00
#
_symmetry.space_group_name_H-M   'P 1'
#
loop_
_entity.id
_entity.type
_entity.pdbx_description
1 polymer ?
#
loop_
_entity_poly.entity_id
_entity_poly.type
_entity_poly.pdbx_seq_one_letter_code
_entity_poly.pdbx_strand_id
1 'polypeptide(L)'
;MSEHDQPIARRRGYGLRDLSNASIAYLLAKAPADAVADALAAALGGTVTRDALGAAVTSRQSVSVWQLAGHDWSGFASALGPAEQRAAGLSRALGCDVLAFCNEDVSGWNQVQLFRGGVEVEHVQWGLDYSDEIEGAAEETGEPAPDRSEWYAKWDVRVKVACNESMMDEYLFRSALRKVDADDLRRGEAFVDDLFRRYDAYLPDLHEMPWADGPDGVLRSENLPGNAFARVHRVTKDG
;
A
#
# COMPACT_ATOMS: atom_id res chain seq x y z
N MET A 1 22.05 0.66 -14.23
CA MET A 1 22.08 1.02 -12.79
C MET A 1 20.77 0.53 -12.21
N SER A 2 20.83 -0.25 -11.15
CA SER A 2 19.62 -0.68 -10.45
C SER A 2 18.97 0.54 -9.78
N GLU A 3 17.66 0.53 -9.56
CA GLU A 3 16.97 1.63 -8.86
C GLU A 3 17.51 1.84 -7.44
N HIS A 4 18.05 0.79 -6.83
CA HIS A 4 18.75 0.81 -5.56
C HIS A 4 20.05 1.63 -5.59
N ASP A 5 20.63 1.85 -6.77
CA ASP A 5 21.85 2.66 -6.92
C ASP A 5 21.54 4.18 -6.94
N GLN A 6 20.26 4.56 -7.04
CA GLN A 6 19.87 5.98 -7.07
C GLN A 6 19.78 6.55 -5.65
N PRO A 7 20.15 7.84 -5.46
CA PRO A 7 19.88 8.55 -4.21
C PRO A 7 18.40 8.49 -3.84
N ILE A 8 18.09 8.24 -2.55
CA ILE A 8 16.71 8.07 -2.07
C ILE A 8 15.76 9.17 -2.53
N ALA A 9 16.23 10.42 -2.56
CA ALA A 9 15.46 11.60 -2.99
C ALA A 9 14.92 11.54 -4.43
N ARG A 10 15.53 10.71 -5.28
CA ARG A 10 15.14 10.56 -6.70
C ARG A 10 14.33 9.30 -7.00
N ARG A 11 14.25 8.36 -6.06
CA ARG A 11 13.52 7.12 -6.26
C ARG A 11 12.02 7.39 -6.33
N ARG A 12 11.32 6.66 -7.18
CA ARG A 12 9.85 6.71 -7.39
C ARG A 12 9.40 5.33 -7.80
N GLY A 13 8.13 5.00 -7.61
CA GLY A 13 7.62 3.69 -8.00
C GLY A 13 7.37 2.74 -6.82
N TYR A 14 7.40 1.46 -7.12
CA TYR A 14 7.00 0.37 -6.24
C TYR A 14 8.22 -0.50 -5.87
N GLY A 15 8.68 -0.38 -4.63
CA GLY A 15 9.89 -1.05 -4.12
C GLY A 15 9.64 -2.31 -3.30
N LEU A 16 8.39 -2.60 -2.89
CA LEU A 16 8.06 -3.78 -2.09
C LEU A 16 8.30 -5.07 -2.89
N ARG A 17 9.23 -5.89 -2.41
CA ARG A 17 9.56 -7.19 -3.03
C ARG A 17 9.26 -8.37 -2.13
N ASP A 18 9.34 -8.16 -0.82
CA ASP A 18 8.96 -9.15 0.18
C ASP A 18 7.62 -8.75 0.78
N LEU A 19 6.56 -9.40 0.32
CA LEU A 19 5.24 -9.29 0.92
C LEU A 19 5.23 -10.31 2.05
N SER A 20 5.47 -9.85 3.28
CA SER A 20 5.47 -10.72 4.45
C SER A 20 4.16 -11.51 4.57
N ASN A 21 4.17 -12.65 5.25
CA ASN A 21 3.00 -13.53 5.52
C ASN A 21 1.95 -12.89 6.44
N ALA A 22 1.63 -11.62 6.23
CA ALA A 22 0.62 -10.89 6.97
C ALA A 22 -0.06 -9.90 6.04
N SER A 23 -1.38 -9.92 6.07
CA SER A 23 -2.23 -8.91 5.42
C SER A 23 -1.97 -7.52 6.00
N ILE A 24 -1.00 -6.79 5.44
CA ILE A 24 -0.60 -5.44 5.85
C ILE A 24 -0.95 -4.47 4.73
N ALA A 25 -1.55 -3.34 5.13
CA ALA A 25 -1.72 -2.20 4.24
C ALA A 25 -0.70 -1.11 4.52
N TYR A 26 -0.19 -0.47 3.47
CA TYR A 26 0.71 0.67 3.52
C TYR A 26 -0.01 1.88 2.94
N LEU A 27 -0.08 2.95 3.72
CA LEU A 27 -0.73 4.19 3.30
C LEU A 27 0.34 5.26 3.09
N LEU A 28 0.27 5.96 1.96
CA LEU A 28 1.10 7.09 1.61
C LEU A 28 0.20 8.30 1.43
N ALA A 29 0.40 9.35 2.23
CA ALA A 29 -0.33 10.60 2.10
C ALA A 29 0.59 11.70 1.55
N LYS A 30 0.12 12.45 0.56
CA LYS A 30 0.87 13.57 -0.03
C LYS A 30 0.79 14.81 0.87
N ALA A 31 1.40 14.70 2.04
CA ALA A 31 1.43 15.70 3.09
C ALA A 31 2.69 15.51 3.96
N PRO A 32 3.17 16.55 4.66
CA PRO A 32 4.29 16.43 5.59
C PRO A 32 4.00 15.42 6.70
N ALA A 33 5.03 14.71 7.17
CA ALA A 33 4.88 13.69 8.22
C ALA A 33 4.20 14.25 9.46
N ASP A 34 4.47 15.54 9.77
CA ASP A 34 3.91 16.18 10.93
C ASP A 34 2.37 16.20 10.92
N ALA A 35 1.79 16.60 9.79
CA ALA A 35 0.34 16.69 9.61
C ALA A 35 -0.31 15.31 9.57
N VAL A 36 0.35 14.33 8.95
CA VAL A 36 -0.13 12.94 8.91
C VAL A 36 -0.16 12.33 10.31
N ALA A 37 0.90 12.53 11.10
CA ALA A 37 0.96 12.05 12.47
C ALA A 37 -0.13 12.67 13.36
N ASP A 38 -0.38 13.99 13.22
CA ASP A 38 -1.46 14.66 13.96
C ASP A 38 -2.85 14.17 13.57
N ALA A 39 -3.12 14.00 12.27
CA ALA A 39 -4.39 13.48 11.79
C ALA A 39 -4.63 12.04 12.28
N LEU A 40 -3.60 11.20 12.29
CA LEU A 40 -3.67 9.85 12.85
C LEU A 40 -3.89 9.86 14.36
N ALA A 41 -3.16 10.70 15.10
CA ALA A 41 -3.34 10.83 16.54
C ALA A 41 -4.77 11.27 16.89
N ALA A 42 -5.33 12.26 16.17
CA ALA A 42 -6.71 12.69 16.33
C ALA A 42 -7.70 11.56 16.04
N ALA A 43 -7.50 10.79 14.95
CA ALA A 43 -8.37 9.69 14.57
C ALA A 43 -8.32 8.51 15.55
N LEU A 44 -7.18 8.26 16.18
CA LEU A 44 -6.97 7.16 17.12
C LEU A 44 -7.25 7.54 18.58
N GLY A 45 -7.40 8.84 18.88
CA GLY A 45 -7.39 9.34 20.27
C GLY A 45 -6.05 9.08 20.93
N GLY A 46 -4.96 9.51 20.30
CA GLY A 46 -3.60 9.23 20.72
C GLY A 46 -2.70 10.46 20.77
N THR A 47 -1.41 10.21 21.00
CA THR A 47 -0.36 11.23 21.13
C THR A 47 0.77 11.03 20.12
N VAL A 48 1.41 12.12 19.71
CA VAL A 48 2.54 12.09 18.77
C VAL A 48 3.86 12.28 19.51
N THR A 49 4.78 11.32 19.39
CA THR A 49 6.21 11.51 19.67
C THR A 49 6.91 11.95 18.39
N ARG A 50 7.42 13.18 18.35
CA ARG A 50 8.17 13.72 17.21
C ARG A 50 9.60 13.16 17.19
N ASP A 51 10.21 13.17 16.00
CA ASP A 51 11.59 12.73 15.75
C ASP A 51 11.96 11.42 16.46
N ALA A 52 11.11 10.41 16.29
CA ALA A 52 11.18 9.14 17.01
C ALA A 52 12.22 8.15 16.44
N LEU A 53 12.97 8.53 15.41
CA LEU A 53 14.01 7.68 14.84
C LEU A 53 15.11 7.42 15.89
N GLY A 54 15.46 6.15 16.11
CA GLY A 54 16.40 5.75 17.15
C GLY A 54 15.80 5.69 18.56
N ALA A 55 14.51 6.02 18.74
CA ALA A 55 13.84 5.85 20.02
C ALA A 55 13.31 4.42 20.19
N ALA A 56 13.28 3.95 21.44
CA ALA A 56 12.65 2.68 21.80
C ALA A 56 11.13 2.79 21.72
N VAL A 57 10.49 1.75 21.17
CA VAL A 57 9.04 1.60 21.08
C VAL A 57 8.54 0.80 22.28
N THR A 58 7.83 1.49 23.18
CA THR A 58 7.34 0.92 24.44
C THR A 58 5.91 0.40 24.36
N SER A 59 5.19 0.68 23.27
CA SER A 59 3.80 0.26 23.06
C SER A 59 3.63 -0.45 21.73
N ARG A 60 2.99 -1.63 21.78
CA ARG A 60 2.58 -2.39 20.60
C ARG A 60 1.43 -1.73 19.83
N GLN A 61 0.76 -0.74 20.43
CA GLN A 61 -0.31 0.04 19.81
C GLN A 61 0.21 1.38 19.28
N SER A 62 1.38 1.35 18.65
CA SER A 62 1.98 2.53 18.04
C SER A 62 2.14 2.35 16.53
N VAL A 63 2.07 3.47 15.81
CA VAL A 63 2.24 3.55 14.36
C VAL A 63 3.38 4.50 14.08
N SER A 64 4.35 4.06 13.26
CA SER A 64 5.45 4.89 12.79
C SER A 64 5.04 5.59 11.50
N VAL A 65 5.03 6.92 11.54
CA VAL A 65 4.82 7.78 10.37
C VAL A 65 6.17 8.28 9.91
N TRP A 66 6.51 8.08 8.65
CA TRP A 66 7.82 8.45 8.10
C TRP A 66 7.67 9.26 6.82
N GLN A 67 8.67 10.09 6.54
CA GLN A 67 8.80 10.80 5.26
C GLN A 67 10.25 10.73 4.82
N LEU A 68 10.48 10.24 3.61
CA LEU A 68 11.81 10.11 3.03
C LEU A 68 12.36 11.47 2.58
N ALA A 69 13.67 11.66 2.66
CA ALA A 69 14.33 12.89 2.24
C ALA A 69 14.14 13.11 0.73
N GLY A 70 13.57 14.26 0.35
CA GLY A 70 13.28 14.61 -1.05
C GLY A 70 11.94 14.09 -1.59
N HIS A 71 11.05 13.62 -0.71
CA HIS A 71 9.71 13.14 -1.06
C HIS A 71 8.62 13.97 -0.38
N ASP A 72 7.53 14.21 -1.10
CA ASP A 72 6.33 14.91 -0.58
C ASP A 72 5.31 13.97 0.06
N TRP A 73 5.57 12.66 0.00
CA TRP A 73 4.71 11.62 0.53
C TRP A 73 5.22 11.14 1.89
N SER A 74 4.32 11.05 2.86
CA SER A 74 4.58 10.40 4.14
C SER A 74 3.86 9.07 4.22
N GLY A 75 4.54 8.04 4.72
CA GLY A 75 4.05 6.68 4.78
C GLY A 75 3.87 6.14 6.19
N PHE A 76 3.01 5.14 6.34
CA PHE A 76 2.89 4.30 7.54
C PHE A 76 2.23 2.97 7.22
N ALA A 77 2.50 1.93 8.02
CA ALA A 77 1.77 0.67 7.97
C ALA A 77 0.48 0.75 8.79
N SER A 78 -0.56 0.13 8.26
CA SER A 78 -1.91 0.08 8.78
C SER A 78 -2.29 -1.37 9.09
N ALA A 79 -2.06 -1.79 10.35
CA ALA A 79 -2.48 -3.09 10.87
C ALA A 79 -3.87 -3.06 11.55
N LEU A 80 -4.51 -1.89 11.62
CA LEU A 80 -5.72 -1.67 12.44
C LEU A 80 -6.97 -1.50 11.56
N GLY A 81 -7.66 -2.57 11.20
CA GLY A 81 -8.94 -2.49 10.46
C GLY A 81 -8.83 -2.05 8.99
N PRO A 82 -9.96 -1.73 8.33
CA PRO A 82 -10.01 -1.55 6.87
C PRO A 82 -9.16 -0.36 6.39
N ALA A 83 -8.12 -0.65 5.61
CA ALA A 83 -7.18 0.35 5.09
C ALA A 83 -7.88 1.42 4.25
N GLU A 84 -8.88 1.04 3.46
CA GLU A 84 -9.68 1.91 2.61
C GLU A 84 -10.37 3.04 3.39
N GLN A 85 -11.02 2.69 4.51
CA GLN A 85 -11.73 3.65 5.34
C GLN A 85 -10.74 4.66 5.95
N ARG A 86 -9.56 4.18 6.36
CA ARG A 86 -8.50 5.05 6.89
C ARG A 86 -7.91 5.95 5.81
N ALA A 87 -7.63 5.42 4.62
CA ALA A 87 -7.11 6.19 3.50
C ALA A 87 -8.10 7.29 3.06
N ALA A 88 -9.39 6.95 2.94
CA ALA A 88 -10.44 7.92 2.65
C ALA A 88 -10.58 8.97 3.75
N GLY A 89 -10.59 8.56 5.02
CA GLY A 89 -10.65 9.47 6.17
C GLY A 89 -9.48 10.44 6.21
N LEU A 90 -8.26 9.94 5.99
CA LEU A 90 -7.04 10.74 5.98
C LEU A 90 -7.01 11.72 4.80
N SER A 91 -7.36 11.26 3.60
CA SER A 91 -7.46 12.11 2.41
C SER A 91 -8.45 13.25 2.61
N ARG A 92 -9.59 12.98 3.24
CA ARG A 92 -10.59 14.01 3.58
C ARG A 92 -10.08 14.99 4.62
N ALA A 93 -9.49 14.49 5.71
CA ALA A 93 -9.04 15.31 6.84
C ALA A 93 -7.91 16.27 6.43
N LEU A 94 -6.99 15.81 5.59
CA LEU A 94 -5.84 16.59 5.14
C LEU A 94 -6.07 17.35 3.82
N GLY A 95 -7.17 17.07 3.11
CA GLY A 95 -7.43 17.65 1.79
C GLY A 95 -6.37 17.29 0.76
N CYS A 96 -5.79 16.08 0.85
CA CYS A 96 -4.68 15.64 0.01
C CYS A 96 -4.96 14.29 -0.68
N ASP A 97 -4.05 13.91 -1.58
CA ASP A 97 -4.05 12.60 -2.21
C ASP A 97 -3.49 11.56 -1.23
N VAL A 98 -4.13 10.39 -1.15
CA VAL A 98 -3.66 9.25 -0.35
C VAL A 98 -3.67 7.99 -1.21
N LEU A 99 -2.52 7.33 -1.33
CA LEU A 99 -2.38 6.00 -1.91
C LEU A 99 -2.45 4.96 -0.80
N ALA A 100 -3.23 3.90 -1.01
CA ALA A 100 -3.27 2.74 -0.13
C ALA A 100 -2.86 1.51 -0.94
N PHE A 101 -1.75 0.88 -0.56
CA PHE A 101 -1.36 -0.44 -1.05
C PHE A 101 -1.79 -1.47 -0.01
N CYS A 102 -2.45 -2.55 -0.44
CA CYS A 102 -2.79 -3.69 0.41
C CYS A 102 -2.30 -4.96 -0.26
N ASN A 103 -1.65 -5.81 0.54
CA ASN A 103 -1.42 -7.21 0.19
C ASN A 103 -2.30 -8.07 1.10
N GLU A 104 -3.01 -9.03 0.52
CA GLU A 104 -3.77 -10.06 1.21
C GLU A 104 -3.13 -11.41 0.89
N ASP A 105 -2.23 -11.84 1.77
CA ASP A 105 -1.45 -13.06 1.64
C ASP A 105 -2.31 -14.33 1.53
N VAL A 106 -3.44 -14.38 2.25
CA VAL A 106 -4.33 -15.55 2.25
C VAL A 106 -5.00 -15.78 0.90
N SER A 107 -5.45 -14.70 0.25
CA SER A 107 -6.15 -14.76 -1.04
C SER A 107 -5.19 -14.58 -2.22
N GLY A 108 -3.94 -14.17 -1.97
CA GLY A 108 -2.98 -13.79 -3.01
C GLY A 108 -3.34 -12.50 -3.74
N TRP A 109 -4.37 -11.75 -3.28
CA TRP A 109 -4.77 -10.51 -3.91
C TRP A 109 -4.02 -9.32 -3.35
N ASN A 110 -3.69 -8.42 -4.25
CA ASN A 110 -3.02 -7.16 -4.00
C ASN A 110 -3.86 -6.04 -4.60
N GLN A 111 -3.77 -4.85 -4.01
CA GLN A 111 -4.43 -3.68 -4.58
C GLN A 111 -3.71 -2.38 -4.25
N VAL A 112 -3.83 -1.43 -5.18
CA VAL A 112 -3.49 -0.02 -4.96
C VAL A 112 -4.71 0.84 -5.24
N GLN A 113 -5.06 1.68 -4.28
CA GLN A 113 -6.16 2.64 -4.39
C GLN A 113 -5.65 4.06 -4.18
N LEU A 114 -6.15 5.00 -4.97
CA LEU A 114 -5.92 6.43 -4.79
C LEU A 114 -7.20 7.11 -4.31
N PHE A 115 -7.08 7.86 -3.23
CA PHE A 115 -8.15 8.68 -2.66
C PHE A 115 -7.82 10.17 -2.81
N ARG A 116 -8.82 10.98 -3.20
CA ARG A 116 -8.74 12.44 -3.25
C ARG A 116 -9.97 13.05 -2.57
N GLY A 117 -9.76 13.85 -1.53
CA GLY A 117 -10.86 14.41 -0.72
C GLY A 117 -11.72 13.33 -0.05
N GLY A 118 -11.16 12.14 0.18
CA GLY A 118 -11.88 10.99 0.74
C GLY A 118 -12.80 10.25 -0.23
N VAL A 119 -12.62 10.42 -1.54
CA VAL A 119 -13.28 9.65 -2.59
C VAL A 119 -12.23 8.81 -3.32
N GLU A 120 -12.50 7.52 -3.54
CA GLU A 120 -11.66 6.68 -4.39
C GLU A 120 -11.77 7.15 -5.85
N VAL A 121 -10.64 7.48 -6.46
CA VAL A 121 -10.59 8.01 -7.84
C VAL A 121 -9.85 7.08 -8.79
N GLU A 122 -9.10 6.11 -8.27
CA GLU A 122 -8.41 5.08 -9.05
C GLU A 122 -8.16 3.84 -8.20
N HIS A 123 -8.27 2.65 -8.80
CA HIS A 123 -8.06 1.36 -8.15
C HIS A 123 -7.51 0.36 -9.16
N VAL A 124 -6.37 -0.24 -8.83
CA VAL A 124 -5.85 -1.45 -9.47
C VAL A 124 -5.87 -2.58 -8.44
N GLN A 125 -6.35 -3.74 -8.85
CA GLN A 125 -6.37 -4.97 -8.05
C GLN A 125 -5.82 -6.11 -8.89
N TRP A 126 -4.97 -6.95 -8.31
CA TRP A 126 -4.39 -8.09 -9.01
C TRP A 126 -4.13 -9.27 -8.07
N GLY A 127 -4.21 -10.49 -8.59
CA GLY A 127 -4.00 -11.70 -7.81
C GLY A 127 -4.24 -12.94 -8.66
N LEU A 128 -4.12 -14.12 -8.04
CA LEU A 128 -4.33 -15.39 -8.73
C LEU A 128 -5.76 -15.53 -9.23
N ASP A 129 -5.89 -15.97 -10.47
CA ASP A 129 -7.18 -16.27 -11.08
C ASP A 129 -7.68 -17.66 -10.65
N TYR A 130 -8.48 -17.70 -9.58
CA TYR A 130 -9.07 -18.94 -9.06
C TYR A 130 -10.32 -19.43 -9.82
N SER A 131 -10.53 -18.96 -11.06
CA SER A 131 -11.75 -19.32 -11.80
C SER A 131 -11.88 -20.83 -11.99
N ASP A 132 -10.79 -21.49 -12.36
CA ASP A 132 -10.79 -22.91 -12.68
C ASP A 132 -10.98 -23.76 -11.41
N GLU A 133 -10.36 -23.37 -10.29
CA GLU A 133 -10.53 -24.03 -8.99
C GLU A 133 -11.94 -23.87 -8.45
N ILE A 134 -12.54 -22.69 -8.60
CA ILE A 134 -13.92 -22.43 -8.19
C ILE A 134 -14.90 -23.26 -9.04
N GLU A 135 -14.68 -23.33 -10.36
CA GLU A 135 -15.49 -24.14 -11.26
C GLU A 135 -15.35 -25.64 -10.96
N GLY A 136 -14.14 -26.13 -10.73
CA GLY A 136 -13.89 -27.52 -10.34
C GLY A 136 -14.55 -27.88 -9.00
N ALA A 137 -14.46 -27.02 -7.99
CA ALA A 137 -15.13 -27.25 -6.70
C ALA A 137 -16.66 -27.25 -6.81
N ALA A 138 -17.22 -26.39 -7.67
CA ALA A 138 -18.65 -26.37 -7.97
C ALA A 138 -19.10 -27.70 -8.63
N GLU A 139 -18.32 -28.23 -9.58
CA GLU A 139 -18.59 -29.53 -10.20
C GLU A 139 -18.53 -30.69 -9.19
N GLU A 140 -17.53 -30.70 -8.30
CA GLU A 140 -17.37 -31.76 -7.28
C GLU A 140 -18.49 -31.77 -6.23
N THR A 141 -18.95 -30.58 -5.82
CA THR A 141 -19.99 -30.43 -4.80
C THR A 141 -21.41 -30.51 -5.37
N GLY A 142 -21.57 -30.27 -6.67
CA GLY A 142 -22.87 -30.12 -7.33
C GLY A 142 -23.56 -28.78 -7.01
N GLU A 143 -22.88 -27.87 -6.31
CA GLU A 143 -23.34 -26.50 -6.07
C GLU A 143 -22.97 -25.59 -7.25
N PRO A 144 -23.81 -24.62 -7.63
CA PRO A 144 -23.46 -23.70 -8.70
C PRO A 144 -22.28 -22.79 -8.28
N ALA A 145 -21.35 -22.57 -9.21
CA ALA A 145 -20.29 -21.58 -9.02
C ALA A 145 -20.90 -20.18 -8.74
N PRO A 146 -20.26 -19.38 -7.87
CA PRO A 146 -20.75 -18.04 -7.56
C PRO A 146 -20.77 -17.14 -8.80
N ASP A 147 -21.89 -16.45 -9.03
CA ASP A 147 -21.98 -15.44 -10.08
C ASP A 147 -21.14 -14.22 -9.70
N ARG A 148 -20.08 -13.95 -10.47
CA ARG A 148 -19.16 -12.83 -10.29
C ARG A 148 -19.46 -11.65 -11.22
N SER A 149 -20.53 -11.71 -12.01
CA SER A 149 -20.86 -10.70 -13.03
C SER A 149 -21.02 -9.29 -12.44
N GLU A 150 -21.73 -9.15 -11.32
CA GLU A 150 -21.90 -7.87 -10.63
C GLU A 150 -20.58 -7.30 -10.12
N TRP A 151 -19.69 -8.16 -9.62
CA TRP A 151 -18.37 -7.75 -9.18
C TRP A 151 -17.50 -7.31 -10.36
N TYR A 152 -17.59 -8.01 -11.50
CA TYR A 152 -16.86 -7.64 -12.70
C TYR A 152 -17.37 -6.35 -13.36
N ALA A 153 -18.66 -6.05 -13.24
CA ALA A 153 -19.28 -4.85 -13.82
C ALA A 153 -18.74 -3.53 -13.26
N LYS A 154 -18.01 -3.55 -12.12
CA LYS A 154 -17.41 -2.35 -11.52
C LYS A 154 -16.05 -1.96 -12.10
N TRP A 155 -15.46 -2.80 -12.95
CA TRP A 155 -14.11 -2.60 -13.48
C TRP A 155 -14.15 -2.06 -14.91
N ASP A 156 -13.31 -1.08 -15.20
CA ASP A 156 -13.17 -0.51 -16.55
C ASP A 156 -12.40 -1.45 -17.47
N VAL A 157 -11.38 -2.14 -16.93
CA VAL A 157 -10.48 -3.03 -17.68
C VAL A 157 -10.19 -4.27 -16.84
N ARG A 158 -10.14 -5.42 -17.51
CA ARG A 158 -9.78 -6.72 -16.95
C ARG A 158 -8.87 -7.46 -17.90
N VAL A 159 -7.76 -7.99 -17.41
CA VAL A 159 -6.85 -8.82 -18.19
C VAL A 159 -6.29 -9.96 -17.37
N LYS A 160 -6.22 -11.15 -17.98
CA LYS A 160 -5.47 -12.28 -17.44
C LYS A 160 -4.06 -12.29 -18.03
N VAL A 161 -3.05 -12.42 -17.19
CA VAL A 161 -1.63 -12.42 -17.56
C VAL A 161 -1.01 -13.72 -17.05
N ALA A 162 -0.29 -14.43 -17.91
CA ALA A 162 0.39 -15.66 -17.52
C ALA A 162 1.59 -15.35 -16.63
N CYS A 163 1.62 -15.93 -15.44
CA CYS A 163 2.74 -15.83 -14.49
C CYS A 163 3.76 -16.95 -14.71
N ASN A 164 3.26 -18.12 -15.10
CA ASN A 164 4.03 -19.27 -15.57
C ASN A 164 3.16 -20.16 -16.47
N GLU A 165 3.64 -21.36 -16.83
CA GLU A 165 2.95 -22.29 -17.74
C GLU A 165 1.57 -22.76 -17.24
N SER A 166 1.31 -22.69 -15.93
CA SER A 166 0.11 -23.25 -15.31
C SER A 166 -0.66 -22.25 -14.43
N MET A 167 -0.23 -20.99 -14.35
CA MET A 167 -0.82 -19.99 -13.45
C MET A 167 -1.03 -18.66 -14.17
N MET A 168 -2.23 -18.11 -13.99
CA MET A 168 -2.63 -16.81 -14.51
C MET A 168 -2.90 -15.86 -13.33
N ASP A 169 -2.36 -14.66 -13.39
CA ASP A 169 -2.84 -13.54 -12.59
C ASP A 169 -3.98 -12.86 -13.34
N GLU A 170 -4.97 -12.40 -12.57
CA GLU A 170 -6.01 -11.51 -13.04
C GLU A 170 -5.72 -10.09 -12.56
N TYR A 171 -5.59 -9.16 -13.50
CA TYR A 171 -5.46 -7.73 -13.23
C TYR A 171 -6.76 -7.01 -13.57
N LEU A 172 -7.18 -6.13 -12.67
CA LEU A 172 -8.43 -5.38 -12.71
C LEU A 172 -8.15 -3.91 -12.46
N PHE A 173 -8.72 -3.03 -13.27
CA PHE A 173 -8.48 -1.60 -13.17
C PHE A 173 -9.76 -0.81 -13.33
N ARG A 174 -9.90 0.25 -12.51
CA ARG A 174 -10.91 1.30 -12.67
C ARG A 174 -10.33 2.66 -12.34
N SER A 175 -10.76 3.71 -13.05
CA SER A 175 -10.31 5.07 -12.80
C SER A 175 -11.29 6.13 -13.30
N ALA A 176 -11.51 7.13 -12.44
CA ALA A 176 -12.18 8.38 -12.81
C ALA A 176 -11.20 9.41 -13.41
N LEU A 177 -9.89 9.16 -13.34
CA LEU A 177 -8.84 10.11 -13.73
C LEU A 177 -8.31 9.86 -15.14
N ARG A 178 -8.17 8.59 -15.53
CA ARG A 178 -7.56 8.19 -16.80
C ARG A 178 -8.26 7.01 -17.42
N LYS A 179 -8.11 6.89 -18.73
CA LYS A 179 -8.40 5.66 -19.45
C LYS A 179 -7.10 4.90 -19.65
N VAL A 180 -7.21 3.60 -19.44
CA VAL A 180 -6.16 2.59 -19.57
C VAL A 180 -6.77 1.51 -20.46
N ASP A 181 -5.96 0.84 -21.25
CA ASP A 181 -6.42 -0.29 -22.07
C ASP A 181 -5.86 -1.62 -21.54
N ALA A 182 -6.23 -2.71 -22.21
CA ALA A 182 -5.77 -4.04 -21.84
C ALA A 182 -4.24 -4.19 -22.03
N ASP A 183 -3.65 -3.55 -23.03
CA ASP A 183 -2.21 -3.67 -23.31
C ASP A 183 -1.37 -3.00 -22.23
N ASP A 184 -1.84 -1.87 -21.70
CA ASP A 184 -1.25 -1.23 -20.54
C ASP A 184 -1.22 -2.17 -19.33
N LEU A 185 -2.35 -2.82 -19.03
CA LEU A 185 -2.52 -3.65 -17.84
C LEU A 185 -1.81 -5.01 -17.95
N ARG A 186 -1.57 -5.51 -19.17
CA ARG A 186 -0.75 -6.71 -19.43
C ARG A 186 0.68 -6.61 -18.90
N ARG A 187 1.15 -5.40 -18.61
CA ARG A 187 2.47 -5.16 -18.01
C ARG A 187 2.54 -5.57 -16.53
N GLY A 188 1.41 -5.90 -15.91
CA GLY A 188 1.35 -6.47 -14.56
C GLY A 188 1.92 -5.53 -13.50
N GLU A 189 2.84 -6.00 -12.66
CA GLU A 189 3.49 -5.17 -11.64
C GLU A 189 4.23 -3.95 -12.20
N ALA A 190 4.72 -3.99 -13.45
CA ALA A 190 5.30 -2.80 -14.08
C ALA A 190 4.25 -1.69 -14.32
N PHE A 191 2.96 -2.04 -14.48
CA PHE A 191 1.89 -1.04 -14.49
C PHE A 191 1.70 -0.40 -13.11
N VAL A 192 1.84 -1.18 -12.03
CA VAL A 192 1.76 -0.68 -10.65
C VAL A 192 2.94 0.26 -10.36
N ASP A 193 4.16 -0.13 -10.74
CA ASP A 193 5.33 0.75 -10.63
C ASP A 193 5.12 2.08 -11.37
N ASP A 194 4.68 2.02 -12.62
CA ASP A 194 4.35 3.20 -13.44
C ASP A 194 3.25 4.07 -12.79
N LEU A 195 2.27 3.48 -12.11
CA LEU A 195 1.23 4.18 -11.38
C LEU A 195 1.84 5.01 -10.24
N PHE A 196 2.69 4.41 -9.39
CA PHE A 196 3.38 5.14 -8.32
C PHE A 196 4.27 6.25 -8.87
N ARG A 197 5.04 5.99 -9.93
CA ARG A 197 5.88 7.00 -10.59
C ARG A 197 5.07 8.18 -11.11
N ARG A 198 3.90 7.92 -11.71
CA ARG A 198 3.01 8.97 -12.24
C ARG A 198 2.51 9.91 -11.13
N TYR A 199 2.35 9.43 -9.91
CA TYR A 199 1.96 10.25 -8.76
C TYR A 199 3.13 10.87 -8.00
N ASP A 200 4.35 10.72 -8.52
CA ASP A 200 5.59 11.13 -7.87
C ASP A 200 5.72 10.51 -6.46
N ALA A 201 5.22 9.28 -6.29
CA ALA A 201 5.26 8.54 -5.04
C ALA A 201 6.35 7.47 -5.09
N TYR A 202 6.83 7.07 -3.91
CA TYR A 202 7.71 5.91 -3.73
C TYR A 202 7.18 5.10 -2.55
N LEU A 203 6.86 3.84 -2.81
CA LEU A 203 6.60 2.85 -1.77
C LEU A 203 7.90 2.06 -1.56
N PRO A 204 8.67 2.33 -0.50
CA PRO A 204 9.93 1.65 -0.23
C PRO A 204 9.73 0.15 0.04
N ASP A 205 10.81 -0.60 -0.07
CA ASP A 205 10.85 -1.98 0.41
C ASP A 205 10.72 -2.04 1.96
N LEU A 206 10.33 -3.18 2.53
CA LEU A 206 10.21 -3.33 3.98
C LEU A 206 11.52 -2.99 4.70
N HIS A 207 12.66 -3.42 4.17
CA HIS A 207 13.96 -3.17 4.81
C HIS A 207 14.37 -1.69 4.78
N GLU A 208 13.72 -0.89 3.96
CA GLU A 208 13.93 0.55 3.81
C GLU A 208 12.98 1.39 4.67
N MET A 209 11.96 0.78 5.28
CA MET A 209 11.05 1.46 6.20
C MET A 209 11.61 1.44 7.65
N PRO A 210 11.28 2.44 8.48
CA PRO A 210 11.69 2.44 9.87
C PRO A 210 10.74 1.57 10.70
N TRP A 211 11.24 0.41 11.13
CA TRP A 211 10.52 -0.56 11.98
C TRP A 211 11.14 -0.67 13.37
N ALA A 212 10.38 -1.22 14.30
CA ALA A 212 10.83 -1.51 15.67
C ALA A 212 10.85 -3.02 15.94
N ASP A 213 11.38 -3.79 14.97
CA ASP A 213 11.32 -5.25 14.96
C ASP A 213 12.56 -5.91 15.60
N GLY A 214 13.53 -5.10 16.02
CA GLY A 214 14.74 -5.57 16.72
C GLY A 214 14.48 -5.95 18.19
N PRO A 215 15.37 -6.75 18.81
CA PRO A 215 15.25 -7.15 20.21
C PRO A 215 15.30 -5.98 21.20
N ASP A 216 15.85 -4.84 20.77
CA ASP A 216 15.90 -3.58 21.51
C ASP A 216 14.65 -2.70 21.30
N GLY A 217 13.76 -3.07 20.37
CA GLY A 217 12.55 -2.32 20.03
C GLY A 217 12.84 -0.91 19.52
N VAL A 218 14.04 -0.67 18.98
CA VAL A 218 14.46 0.66 18.50
C VAL A 218 13.96 0.87 17.08
N LEU A 219 13.35 2.04 16.84
CA LEU A 219 12.87 2.41 15.53
C LEU A 219 14.04 2.74 14.58
N ARG A 220 14.31 1.88 13.61
CA ARG A 220 15.38 2.05 12.59
C ARG A 220 15.02 1.37 11.28
N SER A 221 15.67 1.79 10.19
CA SER A 221 15.68 1.04 8.93
C SER A 221 16.91 0.14 8.90
N GLU A 222 16.79 -1.02 8.25
CA GLU A 222 17.90 -1.96 8.05
C GLU A 222 18.83 -1.48 6.93
N ASN A 223 18.25 -1.01 5.82
CA ASN A 223 18.99 -0.70 4.61
C ASN A 223 19.22 0.79 4.35
N LEU A 224 18.51 1.68 5.06
CA LEU A 224 18.68 3.12 4.89
C LEU A 224 19.35 3.76 6.11
N PRO A 225 20.36 4.63 5.90
CA PRO A 225 20.93 5.43 6.97
C PRO A 225 19.89 6.44 7.49
N GLY A 226 20.06 6.90 8.74
CA GLY A 226 19.07 7.78 9.36
C GLY A 226 18.82 9.11 8.62
N ASN A 227 19.80 9.61 7.86
CA ASN A 227 19.64 10.81 7.02
C ASN A 227 18.84 10.58 5.74
N ALA A 228 18.43 9.35 5.44
CA ALA A 228 17.50 9.05 4.36
C ALA A 228 16.06 9.47 4.70
N PHE A 229 15.76 9.72 5.97
CA PHE A 229 14.47 10.18 6.44
C PHE A 229 14.50 11.68 6.70
N ALA A 230 13.55 12.41 6.10
CA ALA A 230 13.31 13.80 6.48
C ALA A 230 12.70 13.88 7.88
N ARG A 231 11.75 12.99 8.18
CA ARG A 231 11.02 12.93 9.46
C ARG A 231 10.60 11.50 9.77
N VAL A 232 10.61 11.16 11.05
CA VAL A 232 9.97 9.95 11.58
C VAL A 232 9.27 10.32 12.88
N HIS A 233 7.98 10.03 12.98
CA HIS A 233 7.16 10.25 14.16
C HIS A 233 6.53 8.94 14.59
N ARG A 234 6.15 8.88 15.86
CA ARG A 234 5.39 7.77 16.41
C ARG A 234 4.07 8.28 16.94
N VAL A 235 2.98 7.66 16.51
CA VAL A 235 1.64 7.89 17.05
C VAL A 235 1.31 6.74 17.99
N THR A 236 1.00 7.02 19.25
CA THR A 236 0.60 6.02 20.25
C THR A 236 -0.85 6.25 20.61
N LYS A 237 -1.69 5.21 20.53
CA LYS A 237 -3.08 5.28 21.00
C LYS A 237 -3.12 5.36 22.53
N ASP A 238 -3.92 6.27 23.08
CA ASP A 238 -4.14 6.33 24.52
C ASP A 238 -5.11 5.20 24.93
N GLY A 239 -4.77 4.49 26.01
CA GLY A 239 -5.47 3.29 26.49
C GLY A 239 -6.82 3.55 27.13
#